data_AF-A0A919PWE5-F1
#
_entry.id   AF-A0A919PWE5-F1
#
_cell.length_a   1.000
_cell.length_b   1.000
_cell.length_c   1.000
_cell.angle_alpha   90.00
_cell.angle_beta   90.00
_cell.angle_gamma   90.00
#
_symmetry.space_group_name_H-M   'P 1'
#
loop_
_entity.id
_entity.type
_entity.pdbx_description
1 polymer ?
#
loop_
_entity_poly.entity_id
_entity_poly.type
_entity_poly.pdbx_seq_one_letter_code
_entity_poly.pdbx_strand_id
1 'polypeptide(L)'
;MTSLQKRPQERPEPLPDWLAWPVRVVAVAVVVPVKLVWELLVAFQRYVLEPIPRLLYRYLLRPIGIAIDYVILRPLKWVLRHLIWIPLVWVLRNLVVTPLAWLVEHVVAPVLQALWNATVWLAKHTRVFWIALGKGVLYVLWALAQAIRWTAIGVYRYLLRPIGIAVAWLVETGYRYGVRPLGIAIAWLAVAVWRYVLKPIGLAVAVVVGVIGYYGIRPAGLLIAWFWRHVLVPIGHAIAWAWNHSVVLLWRYLVVAPIRWTWQSVVAPTGRWIRDSVFRPVGQTVGRVLATLRLR
;
A
#
# COMPACT_ATOMS: atom_id res chain seq x y z
N MET A 1 42.93 16.57 26.77
CA MET A 1 41.91 17.63 26.95
C MET A 1 40.87 17.38 25.84
N THR A 2 39.65 16.91 26.06
CA THR A 2 38.69 17.21 27.12
C THR A 2 37.69 16.04 27.17
N SER A 3 37.87 15.10 28.10
CA SER A 3 36.91 14.02 28.32
C SER A 3 35.69 14.61 29.03
N LEU A 4 34.57 14.69 28.31
CA LEU A 4 33.26 15.09 28.81
C LEU A 4 32.90 14.24 30.03
N GLN A 5 33.09 14.82 31.21
CA GLN A 5 32.70 14.29 32.49
C GLN A 5 31.17 14.19 32.50
N LYS A 6 30.68 12.98 32.23
CA LYS A 6 29.28 12.60 32.29
C LYS A 6 28.78 12.94 33.70
N ARG A 7 27.95 13.98 33.84
CA ARG A 7 27.36 14.34 35.14
C ARG A 7 26.78 13.07 35.77
N PRO A 8 27.07 12.79 37.04
CA PRO A 8 26.44 11.68 37.73
C PRO A 8 24.93 11.87 37.62
N GLN A 9 24.23 10.87 37.07
CA GLN A 9 22.78 10.88 37.05
C GLN A 9 22.32 10.95 38.51
N GLU A 10 21.74 12.09 38.89
CA GLU A 10 21.03 12.26 40.15
C GLU A 10 19.99 11.14 40.21
N ARG A 11 20.21 10.20 41.12
CA ARG A 11 19.21 9.17 41.42
C ARG A 11 18.00 9.91 41.96
N PRO A 12 16.79 9.69 41.42
CA PRO A 12 15.59 10.30 41.99
C PRO A 12 15.53 9.96 43.47
N GLU A 13 15.33 10.99 44.31
CA GLU A 13 15.31 10.81 45.76
C GLU A 13 14.36 9.68 46.16
N PRO A 14 14.76 8.78 47.07
CA PRO A 14 13.90 7.70 47.51
C PRO A 14 12.65 8.29 48.14
N LEU A 15 11.49 7.93 47.58
CA LEU A 15 10.18 8.27 48.13
C LEU A 15 10.14 7.92 49.63
N PRO A 16 9.57 8.78 50.48
CA PRO A 16 9.46 8.52 51.91
C PRO A 16 8.82 7.14 52.17
N ASP A 17 9.35 6.36 53.11
CA ASP A 17 8.98 4.95 53.31
C ASP A 17 7.47 4.74 53.53
N TRP A 18 6.79 5.71 54.15
CA TRP A 18 5.35 5.71 54.37
C TRP A 18 4.52 5.85 53.07
N LEU A 19 5.08 6.47 52.03
CA LEU A 19 4.48 6.56 50.70
C LEU A 19 4.91 5.40 49.78
N ALA A 20 6.11 4.85 50.01
CA ALA A 20 6.68 3.78 49.22
C ALA A 20 5.90 2.46 49.34
N TRP A 21 5.39 2.14 50.54
CA TRP A 21 4.57 0.94 50.75
C TRP A 21 3.26 0.96 49.95
N PRO A 22 2.39 1.98 50.05
CA PRO A 22 1.14 2.01 49.28
C PRO A 22 1.39 2.08 47.76
N VAL A 23 2.39 2.85 47.32
CA VAL A 23 2.75 2.92 45.89
C VAL A 23 3.24 1.55 45.39
N ARG A 24 4.02 0.81 46.17
CA ARG A 24 4.42 -0.56 45.82
C ARG A 24 3.24 -1.51 45.77
N VAL A 25 2.30 -1.44 46.70
CA VAL A 25 1.11 -2.29 46.66
C VAL A 25 0.27 -2.01 45.42
N VAL A 26 0.03 -0.74 45.08
CA VAL A 26 -0.70 -0.36 43.86
C VAL A 26 0.07 -0.76 42.60
N ALA A 27 1.39 -0.54 42.57
CA ALA A 27 2.23 -0.96 41.46
C ALA A 27 2.21 -2.48 41.29
N VAL A 28 2.33 -3.25 42.37
CA VAL A 28 2.27 -4.72 42.29
C VAL A 28 0.87 -5.16 41.85
N ALA A 29 -0.19 -4.62 42.44
CA ALA A 29 -1.57 -4.99 42.12
C ALA A 29 -1.98 -4.66 40.67
N VAL A 30 -1.41 -3.61 40.06
CA VAL A 30 -1.73 -3.21 38.68
C VAL A 30 -0.71 -3.76 37.68
N VAL A 31 0.58 -3.57 37.95
CA VAL A 31 1.66 -3.91 37.01
C VAL A 31 1.85 -5.41 36.91
N VAL A 32 1.75 -6.17 38.01
CA VAL A 32 1.95 -7.63 37.95
C VAL A 32 0.91 -8.31 37.05
N PRO A 33 -0.42 -8.08 37.21
CA PRO A 33 -1.39 -8.71 36.30
C PRO A 33 -1.23 -8.24 34.86
N VAL A 34 -0.99 -6.95 34.62
CA VAL A 34 -0.75 -6.43 33.26
C VAL A 34 0.50 -7.08 32.63
N LYS A 35 1.58 -7.20 33.39
CA LYS A 35 2.81 -7.83 32.94
C LYS A 35 2.63 -9.33 32.71
N LEU A 36 1.87 -10.02 33.56
CA LEU A 36 1.54 -11.43 33.37
C LEU A 36 0.77 -11.64 32.07
N VAL A 37 -0.23 -10.80 31.80
CA VAL A 37 -1.01 -10.83 30.56
C VAL A 37 -0.11 -10.58 29.35
N TRP A 38 0.82 -9.63 29.44
CA TRP A 38 1.79 -9.36 28.39
C TRP A 38 2.73 -10.56 28.14
N GLU A 39 3.28 -11.15 29.19
CA GLU A 39 4.14 -12.32 29.07
C GLU A 39 3.39 -13.54 28.53
N LEU A 40 2.13 -13.74 28.90
CA LEU A 40 1.26 -14.77 28.33
C LEU A 40 0.98 -14.54 26.83
N LEU A 41 0.73 -13.30 26.42
CA LEU A 41 0.51 -12.93 25.03
C LEU A 41 1.77 -13.18 24.18
N VAL A 42 2.93 -12.75 24.67
CA VAL A 42 4.21 -12.96 23.99
C VAL A 42 4.57 -14.45 23.96
N ALA A 43 4.33 -15.18 25.04
CA ALA A 43 4.53 -16.63 25.08
C ALA A 43 3.62 -17.34 24.07
N PHE A 44 2.34 -16.96 24.00
CA PHE A 44 1.40 -17.52 23.03
C PHE A 44 1.83 -17.22 21.58
N GLN A 45 2.26 -15.99 21.31
CA GLN A 45 2.79 -15.63 19.99
C GLN A 45 4.02 -16.47 19.61
N ARG A 46 4.95 -16.65 20.55
CA ARG A 46 6.21 -17.35 20.30
C ARG A 46 6.05 -18.86 20.16
N TYR A 47 5.21 -19.47 20.99
CA TYR A 47 5.02 -20.92 21.00
C TYR A 47 3.96 -21.40 20.01
N VAL A 48 2.95 -20.59 19.69
CA VAL A 48 1.84 -21.01 18.84
C VAL A 48 1.92 -20.40 17.45
N LEU A 49 2.13 -19.08 17.33
CA LEU A 49 2.10 -18.40 16.03
C LEU A 49 3.41 -18.52 15.24
N GLU A 50 4.55 -18.58 15.90
CA GLU A 50 5.87 -18.69 15.25
C GLU A 50 6.17 -20.02 14.52
N PRO A 51 5.76 -21.21 15.03
CA PRO A 51 6.02 -22.47 14.33
C PRO A 51 5.08 -22.71 13.13
N ILE A 52 3.88 -22.14 13.14
CA ILE A 52 2.87 -22.32 12.08
C ILE A 52 3.41 -21.99 10.68
N PRO A 53 4.01 -20.81 10.41
CA PRO A 53 4.52 -20.48 9.09
C PRO A 53 5.70 -21.38 8.67
N ARG A 54 6.56 -21.82 9.61
CA ARG A 54 7.67 -22.73 9.31
C ARG A 54 7.18 -24.13 8.96
N LEU A 55 6.14 -24.62 9.64
CA LEU A 55 5.51 -25.91 9.36
C LEU A 55 4.74 -25.86 8.04
N LEU A 56 3.99 -24.78 7.79
CA LEU A 56 3.28 -24.56 6.52
C LEU A 56 4.26 -24.50 5.34
N TYR A 57 5.40 -23.83 5.53
CA TYR A 57 6.44 -23.78 4.51
C TYR A 57 7.07 -25.15 4.24
N ARG A 58 7.42 -25.90 5.30
CA ARG A 58 8.06 -27.22 5.15
C ARG A 58 7.13 -28.30 4.60
N TYR A 59 5.88 -28.35 5.07
CA TYR A 59 4.95 -29.43 4.74
C TYR A 59 4.02 -29.11 3.58
N LEU A 60 3.74 -27.83 3.29
CA LEU A 60 2.85 -27.44 2.19
C LEU A 60 3.62 -26.78 1.04
N LEU A 61 4.34 -25.68 1.30
CA LEU A 61 4.93 -24.89 0.21
C LEU A 61 6.11 -25.59 -0.46
N ARG A 62 6.95 -26.30 0.30
CA ARG A 62 8.10 -27.03 -0.27
C ARG A 62 7.68 -28.17 -1.21
N PRO A 63 6.77 -29.09 -0.84
CA PRO A 63 6.32 -30.13 -1.76
C PRO A 63 5.53 -29.56 -2.94
N ILE A 64 4.74 -28.51 -2.74
CA ILE A 64 4.03 -27.84 -3.84
C ILE A 64 5.03 -27.17 -4.79
N GLY A 65 6.05 -26.49 -4.28
CA GLY A 65 7.09 -25.86 -5.10
C GLY A 65 7.89 -26.88 -5.92
N ILE A 66 8.25 -28.02 -5.32
CA ILE A 66 8.92 -29.12 -6.02
C ILE A 66 8.00 -29.74 -7.08
N ALA A 67 6.72 -29.96 -6.75
CA ALA A 67 5.75 -30.49 -7.69
C ALA A 67 5.53 -29.54 -8.87
N ILE A 68 5.42 -28.23 -8.64
CA ILE A 68 5.31 -27.23 -9.70
C ILE A 68 6.56 -27.22 -10.58
N ASP A 69 7.75 -27.26 -9.98
CA ASP A 69 8.99 -27.25 -10.75
C ASP A 69 9.12 -28.51 -11.62
N TYR A 70 8.80 -29.69 -11.08
CA TYR A 70 8.90 -30.95 -11.80
C TYR A 70 7.78 -31.17 -12.81
N VAL A 71 6.53 -30.86 -12.46
CA VAL A 71 5.34 -31.16 -13.28
C VAL A 71 5.11 -30.08 -14.33
N ILE A 72 5.49 -28.83 -14.07
CA ILE A 72 5.18 -27.71 -14.96
C ILE A 72 6.45 -27.09 -15.54
N LEU A 73 7.39 -26.64 -14.69
CA LEU A 73 8.50 -25.81 -15.17
C LEU A 73 9.53 -26.61 -15.98
N ARG A 74 9.85 -27.84 -15.59
CA ARG A 74 10.75 -28.73 -16.33
C ARG A 74 10.21 -29.12 -17.70
N PRO A 75 8.97 -29.64 -17.85
CA PRO A 75 8.43 -29.93 -19.17
C PRO A 75 8.25 -28.65 -19.98
N LEU A 76 7.88 -27.52 -19.37
CA LEU A 76 7.78 -26.26 -20.09
C LEU A 76 9.13 -25.77 -20.62
N LYS A 77 10.21 -25.84 -19.83
CA LYS A 77 11.58 -25.54 -20.30
C LYS A 77 12.04 -26.50 -21.37
N TRP A 78 11.72 -27.79 -21.24
CA TRP A 78 12.06 -28.80 -22.23
C TRP A 78 11.35 -28.53 -23.57
N VAL A 79 10.05 -28.23 -23.51
CA VAL A 79 9.24 -27.85 -24.68
C VAL A 79 9.74 -26.54 -25.28
N LEU A 80 10.00 -25.49 -24.49
CA LEU A 80 10.55 -24.25 -25.03
C LEU A 80 11.88 -24.49 -25.76
N ARG A 81 12.76 -25.30 -25.18
CA ARG A 81 14.07 -25.60 -25.76
C ARG A 81 13.94 -26.48 -27.01
N HIS A 82 13.16 -27.57 -26.96
CA HIS A 82 13.09 -28.52 -28.06
C HIS A 82 12.12 -28.12 -29.17
N LEU A 83 11.02 -27.46 -28.83
CA LEU A 83 9.97 -27.08 -29.77
C LEU A 83 10.21 -25.71 -30.40
N ILE A 84 10.85 -24.79 -29.68
CA ILE A 84 11.10 -23.43 -30.20
C ILE A 84 12.57 -23.25 -30.55
N TRP A 85 13.48 -23.52 -29.63
CA TRP A 85 14.90 -23.19 -29.84
C TRP A 85 15.58 -24.07 -30.91
N ILE A 86 15.39 -25.40 -30.87
CA ILE A 86 16.01 -26.31 -31.84
C ILE A 86 15.51 -26.04 -33.27
N PRO A 87 14.19 -25.91 -33.55
CA PRO A 87 13.70 -25.62 -34.89
C PRO A 87 14.10 -24.21 -35.34
N LEU A 88 14.12 -23.24 -34.44
CA LEU A 88 14.54 -21.88 -34.77
C LEU A 88 16.01 -21.83 -35.20
N VAL A 89 16.90 -22.49 -34.45
CA VAL A 89 18.32 -22.58 -34.80
C VAL A 89 18.52 -23.37 -36.09
N TRP A 90 17.79 -24.48 -36.28
CA TRP A 90 17.86 -25.26 -37.51
C TRP A 90 17.39 -24.46 -38.72
N VAL A 91 16.25 -23.76 -38.62
CA VAL A 91 15.73 -22.88 -39.67
C VAL A 91 16.73 -21.75 -39.95
N LEU A 92 17.27 -21.10 -38.93
CA LEU A 92 18.25 -20.03 -39.15
C LEU A 92 19.50 -20.55 -39.87
N ARG A 93 20.03 -21.71 -39.47
CA ARG A 93 21.19 -22.31 -40.13
C ARG A 93 20.87 -22.73 -41.57
N ASN A 94 19.75 -23.41 -41.79
CA ASN A 94 19.48 -24.03 -43.08
C ASN A 94 18.84 -23.08 -44.11
N LEU A 95 18.03 -22.12 -43.66
CA LEU A 95 17.39 -21.13 -44.54
C LEU A 95 18.19 -19.84 -44.70
N VAL A 96 19.12 -19.51 -43.81
CA VAL A 96 19.92 -18.29 -43.95
C VAL A 96 21.35 -18.65 -44.32
N VAL A 97 22.04 -19.48 -43.53
CA VAL A 97 23.47 -19.72 -43.74
C VAL A 97 23.72 -20.53 -45.00
N THR A 98 22.95 -21.60 -45.24
CA THR A 98 23.14 -22.46 -46.43
C THR A 98 22.90 -21.75 -47.77
N PRO A 99 21.78 -21.02 -47.98
CA PRO A 99 21.59 -20.30 -49.23
C PRO A 99 22.51 -19.09 -49.36
N LEU A 100 22.90 -18.45 -48.25
CA LEU A 100 23.86 -17.34 -48.30
C LEU A 100 25.27 -17.83 -48.68
N ALA A 101 25.71 -18.98 -48.16
CA ALA A 101 26.95 -19.63 -48.56
C ALA A 101 26.92 -20.03 -50.03
N TRP A 102 25.81 -20.63 -50.49
CA TRP A 102 25.63 -20.96 -51.91
C TRP A 102 25.69 -19.73 -52.81
N LEU A 103 25.07 -18.60 -52.40
CA LEU A 103 25.12 -17.33 -53.14
C LEU A 103 26.54 -16.77 -53.24
N VAL A 104 27.31 -16.87 -52.16
CA VAL A 104 28.72 -16.44 -52.16
C VAL A 104 29.55 -17.30 -53.12
N GLU A 105 29.36 -18.62 -53.08
CA GLU A 105 30.15 -19.54 -53.91
C GLU A 105 29.74 -19.52 -55.38
N HIS A 106 28.44 -19.48 -55.69
CA HIS A 106 27.94 -19.63 -57.06
C HIS A 106 27.65 -18.31 -57.77
N VAL A 107 27.54 -17.20 -57.05
CA VAL A 107 27.25 -15.89 -57.66
C VAL A 107 28.38 -14.91 -57.40
N VAL A 108 28.81 -14.75 -56.16
CA VAL A 108 29.82 -13.74 -55.82
C VAL A 108 31.19 -14.13 -56.36
N ALA A 109 31.62 -15.39 -56.20
CA ALA A 109 32.91 -15.86 -56.68
C ALA A 109 33.08 -15.74 -58.21
N PRO A 110 32.14 -16.21 -59.06
CA PRO A 110 32.28 -16.06 -60.51
C PRO A 110 32.14 -14.60 -60.97
N VAL A 111 31.33 -13.78 -60.30
CA VAL A 111 31.24 -12.34 -60.61
C VAL A 111 32.55 -11.63 -60.27
N LEU A 112 33.20 -11.94 -59.15
CA LEU A 112 34.50 -11.38 -58.81
C LEU A 112 35.59 -11.82 -59.81
N GLN A 113 35.57 -13.07 -60.25
CA GLN A 113 36.50 -13.55 -61.27
C GLN A 113 36.24 -12.90 -62.63
N ALA A 114 34.97 -12.74 -63.02
CA ALA A 114 34.60 -12.04 -64.24
C ALA A 114 34.99 -10.56 -64.18
N LEU A 115 34.80 -9.89 -63.03
CA LEU A 115 35.24 -8.53 -62.81
C LEU A 115 36.76 -8.42 -62.84
N TRP A 116 37.49 -9.35 -62.21
CA TRP A 116 38.95 -9.36 -62.23
C TRP A 116 39.49 -9.48 -63.67
N ASN A 117 38.97 -10.45 -64.42
CA ASN A 117 39.36 -10.68 -65.81
C ASN A 117 38.95 -9.51 -66.72
N ALA A 118 37.75 -8.96 -66.50
CA ALA A 118 37.27 -7.78 -67.21
C ALA A 118 38.14 -6.55 -66.89
N THR A 119 38.54 -6.34 -65.63
CA THR A 119 39.39 -5.21 -65.22
C THR A 119 40.78 -5.28 -65.86
N VAL A 120 41.37 -6.47 -65.90
CA VAL A 120 42.67 -6.72 -66.55
C VAL A 120 42.58 -6.51 -68.07
N TRP A 121 41.47 -6.93 -68.69
CA TRP A 121 41.22 -6.72 -70.11
C TRP A 121 40.90 -5.25 -70.44
N LEU A 122 40.17 -4.56 -69.54
CA LEU A 122 39.74 -3.17 -69.68
C LEU A 122 40.86 -2.15 -69.53
N ALA A 123 41.84 -2.44 -68.66
CA ALA A 123 43.02 -1.59 -68.48
C ALA A 123 43.76 -1.35 -69.82
N LYS A 124 43.49 -2.18 -70.84
CA LYS A 124 44.07 -2.07 -72.18
C LYS A 124 43.26 -1.25 -73.19
N HIS A 125 41.98 -0.88 -73.02
CA HIS A 125 41.14 -0.51 -74.19
C HIS A 125 39.97 0.52 -74.08
N THR A 126 40.19 1.72 -73.53
CA THR A 126 39.56 2.99 -74.06
C THR A 126 38.21 3.51 -73.47
N ARG A 127 38.07 4.85 -73.56
CA ARG A 127 37.22 5.85 -72.85
C ARG A 127 35.68 5.80 -73.04
N VAL A 128 35.14 5.14 -74.07
CA VAL A 128 33.68 5.09 -74.36
C VAL A 128 32.93 4.21 -73.32
N PHE A 129 33.69 3.40 -72.59
CA PHE A 129 33.24 2.50 -71.54
C PHE A 129 32.44 3.15 -70.40
N TRP A 130 32.79 4.38 -69.99
CA TRP A 130 32.25 4.98 -68.76
C TRP A 130 30.73 5.21 -68.77
N ILE A 131 30.11 5.43 -69.94
CA ILE A 131 28.66 5.68 -70.04
C ILE A 131 27.87 4.36 -70.10
N ALA A 132 28.43 3.33 -70.76
CA ALA A 132 27.84 2.00 -70.81
C ALA A 132 27.94 1.27 -69.45
N LEU A 133 29.03 1.50 -68.71
CA LEU A 133 29.26 0.97 -67.36
C LEU A 133 28.16 1.41 -66.38
N GLY A 134 27.79 2.70 -66.38
CA GLY A 134 26.78 3.21 -65.45
C GLY A 134 25.40 2.56 -65.66
N LYS A 135 24.99 2.35 -66.91
CA LYS A 135 23.70 1.71 -67.23
C LYS A 135 23.72 0.20 -66.98
N GLY A 136 24.83 -0.48 -67.30
CA GLY A 136 24.98 -1.91 -67.04
C GLY A 136 24.93 -2.23 -65.54
N VAL A 137 25.62 -1.43 -64.72
CA VAL A 137 25.63 -1.62 -63.25
C VAL A 137 24.22 -1.43 -62.67
N LEU A 138 23.50 -0.39 -63.09
CA LEU A 138 22.13 -0.16 -62.61
C LEU A 138 21.17 -1.29 -63.02
N TYR A 139 21.29 -1.81 -64.24
CA TYR A 139 20.43 -2.90 -64.72
C TYR A 139 20.70 -4.21 -63.97
N VAL A 140 21.98 -4.51 -63.72
CA VAL A 140 22.39 -5.70 -62.95
C VAL A 140 21.93 -5.58 -61.49
N LEU A 141 22.09 -4.42 -60.87
CA LEU A 141 21.58 -4.17 -59.52
C LEU A 141 20.05 -4.28 -59.44
N TRP A 142 19.34 -3.76 -60.44
CA TRP A 142 17.88 -3.85 -60.50
C TRP A 142 17.40 -5.28 -60.70
N ALA A 143 18.05 -6.05 -61.59
CA ALA A 143 17.75 -7.46 -61.82
C ALA A 143 18.02 -8.32 -60.58
N LEU A 144 19.15 -8.07 -59.89
CA LEU A 144 19.46 -8.72 -58.62
C LEU A 144 18.44 -8.38 -57.54
N ALA A 145 18.06 -7.11 -57.41
CA ALA A 145 17.04 -6.69 -56.46
C ALA A 145 15.69 -7.37 -56.74
N GLN A 146 15.33 -7.55 -58.01
CA GLN A 146 14.09 -8.26 -58.35
C GLN A 146 14.15 -9.76 -58.12
N ALA A 147 15.26 -10.40 -58.47
CA ALA A 147 15.45 -11.82 -58.17
C ALA A 147 15.30 -12.07 -56.66
N ILE A 148 15.98 -11.27 -55.82
CA ILE A 148 15.87 -11.34 -54.36
C ILE A 148 14.43 -11.14 -53.89
N ARG A 149 13.72 -10.15 -54.44
CA ARG A 149 12.34 -9.87 -54.07
C ARG A 149 11.41 -11.03 -54.40
N TRP A 150 11.52 -11.60 -55.59
CA TRP A 150 10.68 -12.73 -56.02
C TRP A 150 10.95 -13.99 -55.20
N THR A 151 12.22 -14.30 -54.91
CA THR A 151 12.58 -15.43 -54.05
C THR A 151 12.06 -15.22 -52.63
N ALA A 152 12.20 -14.02 -52.07
CA ALA A 152 11.69 -13.70 -50.74
C ALA A 152 10.15 -13.84 -50.65
N ILE A 153 9.42 -13.38 -51.68
CA ILE A 153 7.96 -13.53 -51.76
C ILE A 153 7.57 -15.01 -51.87
N GLY A 154 8.28 -15.79 -52.69
CA GLY A 154 8.03 -17.23 -52.83
C GLY A 154 8.21 -17.97 -51.51
N VAL A 155 9.32 -17.74 -50.81
CA VAL A 155 9.61 -18.34 -49.51
C VAL A 155 8.57 -17.92 -48.45
N TYR A 156 8.17 -16.65 -48.44
CA TYR A 156 7.16 -16.18 -47.51
C TYR A 156 5.79 -16.87 -47.74
N ARG A 157 5.37 -16.96 -49.00
CA ARG A 157 4.03 -17.42 -49.36
C ARG A 157 3.87 -18.93 -49.28
N TYR A 158 4.88 -19.67 -49.72
CA TYR A 158 4.83 -21.14 -49.80
C TYR A 158 5.39 -21.84 -48.56
N LEU A 159 6.26 -21.20 -47.78
CA LEU A 159 6.88 -21.83 -46.62
C LEU A 159 6.45 -21.19 -45.30
N LEU A 160 6.63 -19.88 -45.14
CA LEU A 160 6.34 -19.23 -43.86
C LEU A 160 4.85 -19.24 -43.52
N ARG A 161 3.98 -19.00 -44.51
CA ARG A 161 2.54 -18.95 -44.28
C ARG A 161 1.96 -20.28 -43.78
N PRO A 162 2.22 -21.45 -44.41
CA PRO A 162 1.71 -22.72 -43.92
C PRO A 162 2.36 -23.14 -42.59
N ILE A 163 3.65 -22.87 -42.39
CA ILE A 163 4.32 -23.16 -41.12
C ILE A 163 3.75 -22.31 -39.98
N GLY A 164 3.48 -21.03 -40.22
CA GLY A 164 2.86 -20.14 -39.24
C GLY A 164 1.47 -20.62 -38.82
N ILE A 165 0.67 -21.12 -39.77
CA ILE A 165 -0.66 -21.68 -39.49
C ILE A 165 -0.54 -23.00 -38.71
N ALA A 166 0.39 -23.88 -39.09
CA ALA A 166 0.61 -25.14 -38.39
C ALA A 166 1.08 -24.93 -36.93
N VAL A 167 2.00 -23.98 -36.71
CA VAL A 167 2.48 -23.59 -35.38
C VAL A 167 1.35 -22.98 -34.56
N ALA A 168 0.56 -22.06 -35.13
CA ALA A 168 -0.59 -21.48 -34.45
C ALA A 168 -1.60 -22.55 -34.03
N TRP A 169 -1.86 -23.53 -34.91
CA TRP A 169 -2.77 -24.63 -34.63
C TRP A 169 -2.27 -25.54 -33.49
N LEU A 170 -0.97 -25.85 -33.46
CA LEU A 170 -0.34 -26.62 -32.39
C LEU A 170 -0.37 -25.88 -31.04
N VAL A 171 -0.10 -24.58 -31.04
CA VAL A 171 -0.14 -23.74 -29.83
C VAL A 171 -1.58 -23.64 -29.31
N GLU A 172 -2.54 -23.38 -30.18
CA GLU A 172 -3.98 -23.31 -29.85
C GLU A 172 -4.46 -24.64 -29.26
N THR A 173 -4.08 -25.76 -29.87
CA THR A 173 -4.47 -27.11 -29.44
C THR A 173 -3.84 -27.47 -28.09
N GLY A 174 -2.54 -27.20 -27.92
CA GLY A 174 -1.85 -27.41 -26.65
C GLY A 174 -2.42 -26.56 -25.52
N TYR A 175 -2.81 -25.32 -25.81
CA TYR A 175 -3.43 -24.44 -24.83
C TYR A 175 -4.85 -24.89 -24.44
N ARG A 176 -5.68 -25.28 -25.42
CA ARG A 176 -7.06 -25.72 -25.18
C ARG A 176 -7.13 -27.05 -24.42
N TYR A 177 -6.28 -28.01 -24.75
CA TYR A 177 -6.34 -29.36 -24.16
C TYR A 177 -5.38 -29.56 -22.98
N GLY A 178 -4.30 -28.80 -22.87
CA GLY A 178 -3.37 -28.89 -21.75
C GLY A 178 -3.67 -27.85 -20.68
N VAL A 179 -3.52 -26.57 -21.03
CA VAL A 179 -3.49 -25.47 -20.06
C VAL A 179 -4.87 -25.19 -19.47
N ARG A 180 -5.92 -25.19 -20.29
CA ARG A 180 -7.30 -24.95 -19.82
C ARG A 180 -7.78 -25.95 -18.76
N PRO A 181 -7.72 -27.27 -18.97
CA PRO A 181 -8.18 -28.22 -17.96
C PRO A 181 -7.30 -28.21 -16.71
N LEU A 182 -5.99 -27.96 -16.83
CA LEU A 182 -5.11 -27.76 -15.68
C LEU A 182 -5.53 -26.53 -14.86
N GLY A 183 -5.84 -25.40 -15.51
CA GLY A 183 -6.33 -24.20 -14.85
C GLY A 183 -7.66 -24.45 -14.12
N ILE A 184 -8.59 -25.18 -14.75
CA ILE A 184 -9.87 -25.56 -14.14
C ILE A 184 -9.65 -26.50 -12.95
N ALA A 185 -8.77 -27.49 -13.07
CA ALA A 185 -8.46 -28.42 -11.98
C ALA A 185 -7.84 -27.71 -10.76
N ILE A 186 -6.90 -26.78 -10.99
CA ILE A 186 -6.30 -25.96 -9.93
C ILE A 186 -7.36 -25.06 -9.28
N ALA A 187 -8.24 -24.44 -10.08
CA ALA A 187 -9.33 -23.61 -9.56
C ALA A 187 -10.29 -24.44 -8.69
N TRP A 188 -10.65 -25.65 -9.14
CA TRP A 188 -11.46 -26.59 -8.35
C TRP A 188 -10.78 -26.98 -7.04
N LEU A 189 -9.47 -27.28 -7.08
CA LEU A 189 -8.71 -27.59 -5.88
C LEU A 189 -8.69 -26.40 -4.92
N ALA A 190 -8.46 -25.18 -5.42
CA ALA A 190 -8.49 -23.96 -4.60
C ALA A 190 -9.87 -23.72 -3.98
N VAL A 191 -10.95 -23.93 -4.73
CA VAL A 191 -12.33 -23.82 -4.24
C VAL A 191 -12.62 -24.91 -3.18
N ALA A 192 -12.14 -26.13 -3.40
CA ALA A 192 -12.27 -27.22 -2.43
C ALA A 192 -11.53 -26.89 -1.13
N VAL A 193 -10.28 -26.43 -1.19
CA VAL A 193 -9.52 -25.98 -0.02
C VAL A 193 -10.23 -24.84 0.69
N TRP A 194 -10.76 -23.86 -0.05
CA TRP A 194 -11.53 -22.77 0.53
C TRP A 194 -12.76 -23.26 1.30
N ARG A 195 -13.58 -24.12 0.67
CA ARG A 195 -14.83 -24.61 1.26
C ARG A 195 -14.61 -25.58 2.42
N TYR A 196 -13.67 -26.51 2.29
CA TYR A 196 -13.47 -27.59 3.26
C TYR A 196 -12.49 -27.26 4.37
N VAL A 197 -11.56 -26.32 4.16
CA VAL A 197 -10.49 -26.03 5.15
C VAL A 197 -10.59 -24.60 5.65
N LEU A 198 -10.59 -23.61 4.76
CA LEU A 198 -10.54 -22.21 5.18
C LEU A 198 -11.84 -21.74 5.82
N LYS A 199 -13.00 -22.10 5.25
CA LYS A 199 -14.30 -21.72 5.82
C LYS A 199 -14.52 -22.26 7.24
N PRO A 200 -14.29 -23.56 7.55
CA PRO A 200 -14.46 -24.05 8.92
C PRO A 200 -13.41 -23.48 9.88
N ILE A 201 -12.16 -23.28 9.44
CA ILE A 201 -11.14 -22.66 10.27
C ILE A 201 -11.49 -21.19 10.56
N GLY A 202 -11.93 -20.43 9.55
CA GLY A 202 -12.37 -19.05 9.72
C GLY A 202 -13.55 -18.94 10.69
N LEU A 203 -14.50 -19.87 10.61
CA LEU A 203 -15.62 -19.93 11.55
C LEU A 203 -15.15 -20.28 12.97
N ALA A 204 -14.26 -21.25 13.11
CA ALA A 204 -13.68 -21.63 14.41
C ALA A 204 -12.89 -20.47 15.04
N VAL A 205 -12.08 -19.75 14.26
CA VAL A 205 -11.36 -18.56 14.72
C VAL A 205 -12.33 -17.46 15.11
N ALA A 206 -13.36 -17.19 14.30
CA ALA A 206 -14.38 -16.18 14.62
C ALA A 206 -15.13 -16.53 15.91
N VAL A 207 -15.43 -17.81 16.15
CA VAL A 207 -16.02 -18.28 17.40
C VAL A 207 -15.05 -18.05 18.56
N VAL A 208 -13.79 -18.43 18.44
CA VAL A 208 -12.79 -18.25 19.51
C VAL A 208 -12.60 -16.75 19.83
N VAL A 209 -12.46 -15.91 18.82
CA VAL A 209 -12.35 -14.45 18.99
C VAL A 209 -13.64 -13.88 19.61
N GLY A 210 -14.81 -14.35 19.18
CA GLY A 210 -16.10 -13.97 19.74
C GLY A 210 -16.26 -14.38 21.20
N VAL A 211 -15.83 -15.58 21.57
CA VAL A 211 -15.81 -16.09 22.95
C VAL A 211 -14.87 -15.24 23.79
N ILE A 212 -13.64 -14.99 23.34
CA ILE A 212 -12.67 -14.14 24.07
C ILE A 212 -13.23 -12.72 24.25
N GLY A 213 -13.83 -12.14 23.21
CA GLY A 213 -14.46 -10.82 23.30
C GLY A 213 -15.67 -10.79 24.23
N TYR A 214 -16.51 -11.81 24.20
CA TYR A 214 -17.70 -11.91 25.04
C TYR A 214 -17.34 -12.13 26.52
N TYR A 215 -16.43 -13.05 26.82
CA TYR A 215 -16.03 -13.37 28.20
C TYR A 215 -14.96 -12.43 28.77
N GLY A 216 -14.20 -11.72 27.94
CA GLY A 216 -13.19 -10.77 28.40
C GLY A 216 -13.67 -9.32 28.42
N ILE A 217 -14.16 -8.82 27.28
CA ILE A 217 -14.40 -7.38 27.07
C ILE A 217 -15.73 -6.94 27.68
N ARG A 218 -16.80 -7.75 27.54
CA ARG A 218 -18.11 -7.39 28.13
C ARG A 218 -18.11 -7.31 29.66
N PRO A 219 -17.57 -8.29 30.42
CA PRO A 219 -17.55 -8.17 31.87
C PRO A 219 -16.61 -7.05 32.33
N ALA A 220 -15.49 -6.81 31.65
CA ALA A 220 -14.63 -5.66 31.94
C ALA A 220 -15.38 -4.33 31.74
N GLY A 221 -16.11 -4.18 30.62
CA GLY A 221 -16.96 -3.01 30.36
C GLY A 221 -18.08 -2.84 31.40
N LEU A 222 -18.70 -3.93 31.84
CA LEU A 222 -19.72 -3.92 32.89
C LEU A 222 -19.14 -3.55 34.26
N LEU A 223 -17.95 -4.05 34.61
CA LEU A 223 -17.25 -3.69 35.85
C LEU A 223 -16.85 -2.21 35.85
N ILE A 224 -16.34 -1.71 34.72
CA ILE A 224 -16.02 -0.28 34.54
C ILE A 224 -17.29 0.58 34.65
N ALA A 225 -18.38 0.17 34.00
CA ALA A 225 -19.64 0.90 34.06
C ALA A 225 -20.27 0.86 35.47
N TRP A 226 -20.16 -0.27 36.18
CA TRP A 226 -20.60 -0.42 37.56
C TRP A 226 -19.79 0.50 38.48
N PHE A 227 -18.47 0.51 38.34
CA PHE A 227 -17.57 1.37 39.12
C PHE A 227 -17.83 2.85 38.83
N TRP A 228 -18.03 3.21 37.57
CA TRP A 228 -18.40 4.57 37.18
C TRP A 228 -19.71 5.02 37.85
N ARG A 229 -20.74 4.18 37.81
CA ARG A 229 -22.07 4.48 38.39
C ARG A 229 -22.07 4.51 39.92
N HIS A 230 -21.36 3.60 40.58
CA HIS A 230 -21.41 3.44 42.04
C HIS A 230 -20.34 4.24 42.79
N VAL A 231 -19.25 4.64 42.13
CA VAL A 231 -18.13 5.32 42.79
C VAL A 231 -17.93 6.72 42.23
N LEU A 232 -17.72 6.86 40.91
CA LEU A 232 -17.41 8.17 40.33
C LEU A 232 -18.61 9.13 40.34
N VAL A 233 -19.80 8.67 39.96
CA VAL A 233 -21.01 9.51 39.94
C VAL A 233 -21.35 10.05 41.34
N PRO A 234 -21.40 9.25 42.42
CA PRO A 234 -21.69 9.77 43.75
C PRO A 234 -20.58 10.66 44.31
N ILE A 235 -19.30 10.37 44.03
CA ILE A 235 -18.20 11.26 44.42
C ILE A 235 -18.30 12.60 43.67
N GLY A 236 -18.61 12.58 42.37
CA GLY A 236 -18.86 13.79 41.58
C GLY A 236 -20.02 14.61 42.13
N HIS A 237 -21.12 13.96 42.53
CA HIS A 237 -22.24 14.63 43.19
C HIS A 237 -21.85 15.18 44.57
N ALA A 238 -21.06 14.45 45.36
CA ALA A 238 -20.60 14.91 46.67
C ALA A 238 -19.68 16.14 46.54
N ILE A 239 -18.78 16.14 45.55
CA ILE A 239 -17.90 17.28 45.25
C ILE A 239 -18.71 18.46 44.72
N ALA A 240 -19.64 18.24 43.79
CA ALA A 240 -20.51 19.28 43.27
C ALA A 240 -21.42 19.87 44.35
N TRP A 241 -21.92 19.02 45.25
CA TRP A 241 -22.70 19.42 46.40
C TRP A 241 -21.86 20.25 47.37
N ALA A 242 -20.66 19.79 47.74
CA ALA A 242 -19.74 20.54 48.59
C ALA A 242 -19.36 21.89 47.96
N TRP A 243 -19.08 21.93 46.66
CA TRP A 243 -18.75 23.16 45.95
C TRP A 243 -19.91 24.17 45.95
N ASN A 244 -21.13 23.72 45.66
CA ASN A 244 -22.32 24.57 45.71
C ASN A 244 -22.66 25.01 47.14
N HIS A 245 -22.44 24.17 48.15
CA HIS A 245 -22.75 24.52 49.53
C HIS A 245 -21.69 25.39 50.20
N SER A 246 -20.43 25.29 49.78
CA SER A 246 -19.34 26.08 50.34
C SER A 246 -19.11 27.34 49.52
N VAL A 247 -18.73 27.20 48.25
CA VAL A 247 -18.22 28.32 47.45
C VAL A 247 -19.35 29.24 47.00
N VAL A 248 -20.47 28.68 46.53
CA VAL A 248 -21.59 29.50 46.01
C VAL A 248 -22.33 30.19 47.15
N LEU A 249 -22.50 29.52 48.29
CA LEU A 249 -23.14 30.08 49.48
C LEU A 249 -22.27 31.18 50.12
N LEU A 250 -20.96 30.94 50.25
CA LEU A 250 -20.01 31.97 50.72
C LEU A 250 -19.97 33.15 49.75
N TRP A 251 -19.91 32.91 48.43
CA TRP A 251 -19.93 33.99 47.45
C TRP A 251 -21.22 34.81 47.50
N ARG A 252 -22.37 34.15 47.65
CA ARG A 252 -23.67 34.81 47.71
C ARG A 252 -23.83 35.67 48.96
N TYR A 253 -23.34 35.21 50.12
CA TYR A 253 -23.44 35.97 51.37
C TYR A 253 -22.32 36.99 51.57
N LEU A 254 -21.10 36.71 51.10
CA LEU A 254 -19.93 37.56 51.32
C LEU A 254 -19.77 38.63 50.24
N VAL A 255 -20.20 38.36 49.00
CA VAL A 255 -19.98 39.28 47.87
C VAL A 255 -21.29 39.82 47.34
N VAL A 256 -22.26 38.95 47.05
CA VAL A 256 -23.51 39.38 46.41
C VAL A 256 -24.43 40.11 47.38
N ALA A 257 -24.56 39.64 48.62
CA ALA A 257 -25.43 40.27 49.60
C ALA A 257 -24.96 41.69 50.00
N PRO A 258 -23.67 41.96 50.26
CA PRO A 258 -23.21 43.31 50.56
C PRO A 258 -23.35 44.22 49.34
N ILE A 259 -22.96 43.77 48.15
CA ILE A 259 -23.07 44.58 46.93
C ILE A 259 -24.54 44.94 46.63
N ARG A 260 -25.46 44.00 46.81
CA ARG A 260 -26.90 44.24 46.61
C ARG A 260 -27.44 45.22 47.65
N TRP A 261 -26.99 45.11 48.90
CA TRP A 261 -27.35 46.07 49.94
C TRP A 261 -26.79 47.47 49.62
N THR A 262 -25.52 47.59 49.22
CA THR A 262 -24.91 48.88 48.85
C THR A 262 -25.63 49.51 47.66
N TRP A 263 -26.02 48.71 46.66
CA TRP A 263 -26.80 49.20 45.52
C TRP A 263 -28.18 49.73 45.94
N GLN A 264 -28.87 49.02 46.83
CA GLN A 264 -30.21 49.39 47.30
C GLN A 264 -30.20 50.55 48.29
N SER A 265 -29.20 50.62 49.16
CA SER A 265 -29.10 51.59 50.26
C SER A 265 -28.41 52.88 49.85
N VAL A 266 -27.47 52.84 48.89
CA VAL A 266 -26.65 54.00 48.52
C VAL A 266 -26.92 54.46 47.09
N VAL A 267 -26.82 53.55 46.12
CA VAL A 267 -26.89 53.96 44.71
C VAL A 267 -28.31 54.28 44.28
N ALA A 268 -29.29 53.47 44.70
CA ALA A 268 -30.68 53.68 44.31
C ALA A 268 -31.30 54.96 44.91
N PRO A 269 -31.08 55.33 46.20
CA PRO A 269 -31.59 56.57 46.76
C PRO A 269 -30.88 57.80 46.20
N THR A 270 -29.54 57.75 46.07
CA THR A 270 -28.76 58.87 45.51
C THR A 270 -29.10 59.09 44.03
N GLY A 271 -29.30 58.03 43.25
CA GLY A 271 -29.74 58.15 41.85
C GLY A 271 -31.14 58.76 41.72
N ARG A 272 -32.06 58.41 42.62
CA ARG A 272 -33.39 59.06 42.68
C ARG A 272 -33.29 60.52 43.08
N TRP A 273 -32.47 60.84 44.09
CA TRP A 273 -32.27 62.22 44.53
C TRP A 273 -31.64 63.09 43.43
N ILE A 274 -30.59 62.63 42.75
CA ILE A 274 -29.99 63.36 41.62
C ILE A 274 -31.01 63.56 40.48
N ARG A 275 -31.83 62.53 40.18
CA ARG A 275 -32.90 62.63 39.18
C ARG A 275 -33.92 63.69 39.54
N ASP A 276 -34.35 63.73 40.79
CA ASP A 276 -35.39 64.64 41.24
C ASP A 276 -34.88 66.07 41.50
N SER A 277 -33.68 66.22 42.04
CA SER A 277 -33.10 67.52 42.42
C SER A 277 -32.40 68.24 41.28
N VAL A 278 -31.83 67.54 40.30
CA VAL A 278 -31.02 68.16 39.23
C VAL A 278 -31.69 68.00 37.88
N PHE A 279 -31.98 66.76 37.48
CA PHE A 279 -32.48 66.51 36.13
C PHE A 279 -33.92 66.96 35.92
N ARG A 280 -34.78 66.83 36.94
CA ARG A 280 -36.17 67.27 36.87
C ARG A 280 -36.32 68.79 36.71
N PRO A 281 -35.68 69.65 37.55
CA PRO A 281 -35.78 71.09 37.38
C PRO A 281 -35.08 71.58 36.11
N VAL A 282 -33.93 71.00 35.72
CA VAL A 282 -33.27 71.34 34.44
C VAL A 282 -34.16 70.95 33.26
N GLY A 283 -34.75 69.76 33.26
CA GLY A 283 -35.68 69.31 32.22
C GLY A 283 -36.95 70.17 32.13
N GLN A 284 -37.46 70.66 33.25
CA GLN A 284 -38.58 71.61 33.27
C GLN A 284 -38.19 72.98 32.73
N THR A 285 -37.00 73.49 33.08
CA THR A 285 -36.51 74.79 32.58
C THR A 285 -36.18 74.71 31.09
N VAL A 286 -35.51 73.66 30.65
CA VAL A 286 -35.25 73.39 29.22
C VAL A 286 -36.55 73.16 28.47
N GLY A 287 -37.50 72.40 29.03
CA GLY A 287 -38.81 72.18 28.43
C GLY A 287 -39.61 73.49 28.30
N ARG A 288 -39.55 74.38 29.29
CA ARG A 288 -40.14 75.73 29.20
C ARG A 288 -39.44 76.58 28.16
N VAL A 289 -38.10 76.61 28.13
CA VAL A 289 -37.33 77.38 27.14
C VAL A 289 -37.59 76.87 25.72
N LEU A 290 -37.60 75.55 25.48
CA LEU A 290 -37.94 74.93 24.20
C LEU A 290 -39.39 75.21 23.80
N ALA A 291 -40.33 75.14 24.74
CA ALA A 291 -41.73 75.48 24.48
C ALA A 291 -41.90 76.98 24.13
N THR A 292 -41.11 77.86 24.75
CA THR A 292 -41.14 79.31 24.49
C THR A 292 -40.45 79.67 23.17
N LEU A 293 -39.39 78.94 22.81
CA LEU A 293 -38.66 79.11 21.54
C LEU A 293 -39.33 78.42 20.35
N ARG A 294 -40.43 77.68 20.57
CA ARG A 294 -41.31 77.10 19.53
C ARG A 294 -40.56 76.39 18.40
N LEU A 295 -39.45 75.74 18.74
CA LEU A 295 -38.77 74.78 17.87
C LEU A 295 -39.45 73.43 18.11
N ARG A 296 -40.39 73.10 17.23
CA ARG A 296 -40.90 71.73 17.10
C ARG A 296 -39.82 70.84 16.51
#